data_AF-A0A392MGF8-F1
#
_entry.id   AF-A0A392MGF8-F1
#
_cell.length_a   1.000
_cell.length_b   1.000
_cell.length_c   1.000
_cell.angle_alpha   90.00
_cell.angle_beta   90.00
_cell.angle_gamma   90.00
#
_symmetry.space_group_name_H-M   'P 1'
#
loop_
_entity.id
_entity.type
_entity.pdbx_description
1 polymer ?
#
loop_
_entity_poly.entity_id
_entity_poly.type
_entity_poly.pdbx_seq_one_letter_code
_entity_poly.pdbx_strand_id
1 'polypeptide(L)'
;MEFIESAGLMKTVTKIGRCYEKLVREYIVNITDECSEGSDEFKKVYVRGKCIKFSPTTINEYQGRNNEAETEEVDLLKKVTEEITGGQIMHWPKKGLLSTWSLSVKYAILKRIGAANWAPTTHESGITPMLAKLIYLIGTKGNLNFGEYVFNLTMKYADSFAVKFPIAFPSLITDVILSQQPDILHSGEI
;
A
#
# COMPACT_ATOMS: atom_id res chain seq x y z
N MET A 1 17.06 -9.52 0.10
CA MET A 1 16.22 -8.86 1.13
C MET A 1 16.76 -7.50 1.56
N GLU A 2 18.07 -7.22 1.38
CA GLU A 2 18.72 -5.95 1.73
C GLU A 2 17.93 -4.67 1.35
N PHE A 3 17.33 -4.62 0.16
CA PHE A 3 16.54 -3.44 -0.26
C PHE A 3 15.30 -3.21 0.62
N ILE A 4 14.60 -4.27 1.02
CA ILE A 4 13.41 -4.21 1.87
C ILE A 4 13.81 -3.84 3.30
N GLU A 5 14.94 -4.35 3.75
CA GLU A 5 15.54 -4.01 5.04
C GLU A 5 15.99 -2.56 5.11
N SER A 6 16.68 -2.08 4.07
CA SER A 6 17.07 -0.67 3.92
C SER A 6 15.85 0.25 3.90
N ALA A 7 14.75 -0.18 3.28
CA ALA A 7 13.48 0.54 3.30
C ALA A 7 12.73 0.44 4.64
N GLY A 8 13.20 -0.35 5.61
CA GLY A 8 12.53 -0.56 6.88
C GLY A 8 11.19 -1.30 6.76
N LEU A 9 11.02 -2.12 5.72
CA LEU A 9 9.77 -2.82 5.38
C LEU A 9 9.79 -4.31 5.72
N MET A 10 10.79 -4.80 6.45
CA MET A 10 10.95 -6.23 6.77
C MET A 10 9.74 -6.83 7.51
N LYS A 11 9.09 -6.07 8.39
CA LYS A 11 7.87 -6.51 9.08
C LYS A 11 6.74 -6.84 8.09
N THR A 12 6.63 -6.08 7.00
CA THR A 12 5.57 -6.27 5.99
C THR A 12 5.72 -7.55 5.16
N VAL A 13 6.90 -8.20 5.20
CA VAL A 13 7.18 -9.42 4.43
C VAL A 13 7.45 -10.64 5.31
N THR A 14 7.73 -10.45 6.60
CA THR A 14 8.04 -11.53 7.56
C THR A 14 6.93 -11.78 8.57
N LYS A 15 6.14 -10.76 8.91
CA LYS A 15 5.03 -10.82 9.87
C LYS A 15 3.72 -10.54 9.13
N ILE A 16 3.34 -11.47 8.27
CA ILE A 16 2.09 -11.35 7.52
C ILE A 16 0.93 -11.57 8.50
N GLY A 17 0.27 -10.48 8.87
CA GLY A 17 -0.95 -10.50 9.69
C GLY A 17 -2.12 -11.15 8.95
N ARG A 18 -3.15 -11.53 9.71
CA ARG A 18 -4.39 -12.07 9.14
C ARG A 18 -5.07 -10.98 8.30
N CYS A 19 -5.67 -11.37 7.19
CA CYS A 19 -6.45 -10.47 6.34
C CYS A 19 -7.93 -10.76 6.54
N TYR A 20 -8.63 -9.87 7.26
CA TYR A 20 -10.10 -9.96 7.40
C TYR A 20 -10.75 -9.10 6.32
N GLU A 21 -10.86 -9.65 5.12
CA GLU A 21 -11.27 -8.92 3.91
C GLU A 21 -12.61 -8.18 4.10
N LYS A 22 -13.57 -8.79 4.80
CA LYS A 22 -14.86 -8.17 5.08
C LYS A 22 -14.72 -6.91 5.94
N LEU A 23 -13.93 -6.97 7.02
CA LEU A 23 -13.64 -5.82 7.87
C LEU A 23 -12.93 -4.71 7.09
N VAL A 24 -11.96 -5.06 6.25
CA VAL A 24 -11.24 -4.10 5.41
C VAL A 24 -12.20 -3.44 4.41
N ARG A 25 -13.10 -4.20 3.78
CA ARG A 25 -14.11 -3.65 2.86
C ARG A 25 -15.09 -2.71 3.58
N GLU A 26 -15.60 -3.12 4.74
CA GLU A 26 -16.46 -2.27 5.59
C GLU A 26 -15.74 -0.98 5.97
N TYR A 27 -14.46 -1.05 6.30
CA TYR A 27 -13.65 0.12 6.56
C TYR A 27 -13.55 1.05 5.33
N ILE A 28 -13.21 0.52 4.16
CA ILE A 28 -13.05 1.32 2.93
C ILE A 28 -14.35 2.02 2.54
N VAL A 29 -15.50 1.35 2.59
CA VAL A 29 -16.79 1.96 2.19
C VAL A 29 -17.29 3.02 3.17
N ASN A 30 -16.79 3.01 4.41
CA ASN A 30 -17.13 4.01 5.43
C ASN A 30 -16.19 5.23 5.40
N ILE A 31 -15.20 5.27 4.50
CA ILE A 31 -14.43 6.49 4.22
C ILE A 31 -15.32 7.43 3.41
N THR A 32 -15.66 8.59 3.98
CA THR A 32 -16.50 9.62 3.34
C THR A 32 -15.72 10.91 3.07
N ASP A 33 -16.19 11.69 2.10
CA ASP A 33 -15.62 13.01 1.75
C ASP A 33 -15.74 14.02 2.90
N GLU A 34 -16.77 13.90 3.75
CA GLU A 34 -16.96 14.73 4.96
C GLU A 34 -15.86 14.55 6.01
N CYS A 35 -14.92 13.61 5.79
CA CYS A 35 -13.64 13.60 6.49
C CYS A 35 -12.65 14.67 5.94
N SER A 36 -13.15 15.80 5.44
CA SER A 36 -12.40 16.83 4.72
C SER A 36 -11.69 17.83 5.63
N GLU A 37 -10.37 17.88 5.46
CA GLU A 37 -9.50 19.06 5.45
C GLU A 37 -9.92 20.26 6.31
N GLY A 38 -9.40 20.35 7.54
CA GLY A 38 -9.44 21.60 8.29
C GLY A 38 -9.55 21.52 9.82
N SER A 39 -9.69 20.34 10.43
CA SER A 39 -9.62 20.22 11.90
C SER A 39 -8.44 19.36 12.35
N ASP A 40 -7.24 19.73 11.89
CA ASP A 40 -5.90 19.35 12.36
C ASP A 40 -5.51 17.87 12.60
N GLU A 41 -6.42 16.91 12.56
CA GLU A 41 -6.10 15.52 12.86
C GLU A 41 -7.31 14.61 12.52
N PHE A 42 -7.07 13.54 11.75
CA PHE A 42 -7.94 12.36 11.59
C PHE A 42 -9.08 12.38 10.54
N LYS A 43 -8.99 11.45 9.57
CA LYS A 43 -10.18 10.75 9.09
C LYS A 43 -10.55 9.69 10.14
N LYS A 44 -11.51 10.00 11.01
CA LYS A 44 -12.10 9.01 11.94
C LYS A 44 -13.13 8.20 11.16
N VAL A 45 -12.77 6.97 10.80
CA VAL A 45 -13.68 6.07 10.10
C VAL A 45 -14.43 5.25 11.14
N TYR A 46 -15.75 5.27 11.09
CA TYR A 46 -16.57 4.45 11.98
C TYR A 46 -16.90 3.12 11.31
N VAL A 47 -16.53 2.02 11.96
CA VAL A 47 -16.82 0.66 11.50
C VAL A 47 -17.44 -0.10 12.66
N ARG A 48 -18.63 -0.70 12.44
CA ARG A 48 -19.36 -1.46 13.47
C ARG A 48 -19.55 -0.70 14.79
N GLY A 49 -19.78 0.62 14.70
CA GLY A 49 -19.94 1.50 15.87
C GLY A 49 -18.63 1.81 16.62
N LYS A 50 -17.47 1.44 16.08
CA LYS A 50 -16.14 1.75 16.64
C LYS A 50 -15.43 2.78 15.78
N CYS A 51 -14.79 3.74 16.43
CA CYS A 51 -13.97 4.76 15.76
C CYS A 51 -12.57 4.20 15.49
N ILE A 52 -12.15 4.22 14.22
CA ILE A 52 -10.81 3.84 13.79
C ILE A 52 -10.05 5.11 13.40
N LYS A 53 -8.87 5.31 14.00
CA LYS A 53 -7.92 6.33 13.55
C LYS A 53 -7.05 5.72 12.46
N PHE A 54 -6.96 6.39 11.32
CA PHE A 54 -6.07 5.96 10.24
C PHE A 54 -5.45 7.19 9.59
N SER A 55 -4.14 7.31 9.74
CA SER A 55 -3.33 8.42 9.24
C SER A 55 -1.93 7.91 8.89
N PRO A 56 -1.14 8.66 8.09
CA PRO A 56 0.26 8.35 7.86
C PRO A 56 1.01 8.05 9.16
N THR A 57 0.82 8.90 10.16
CA THR A 57 1.37 8.77 11.52
C THR A 57 1.00 7.45 12.18
N THR A 58 -0.30 7.14 12.24
CA THR A 58 -0.79 5.91 12.89
C THR A 58 -0.18 4.66 12.23
N ILE A 59 -0.05 4.67 10.90
CA ILE A 59 0.49 3.53 10.14
C ILE A 59 2.00 3.39 10.39
N ASN A 60 2.75 4.49 10.35
CA ASN A 60 4.19 4.47 10.62
C ASN A 60 4.47 4.03 12.06
N GLU A 61 3.74 4.56 13.04
CA GLU A 61 3.87 4.16 14.46
C GLU A 61 3.61 2.66 14.64
N TYR A 62 2.55 2.12 14.02
CA TYR A 62 2.27 0.67 14.04
C TYR A 62 3.45 -0.14 13.47
N GLN A 63 4.07 0.35 12.40
CA GLN A 63 5.25 -0.28 11.81
C GLN A 63 6.54 -0.03 12.59
N GLY A 64 6.53 0.88 13.58
CA GLY A 64 7.71 1.34 14.31
C GLY A 64 8.66 2.17 13.43
N ARG A 65 8.10 3.05 12.59
CA ARG A 65 8.81 3.96 11.67
C ARG A 65 8.57 5.41 12.08
N ASN A 66 9.50 6.30 11.71
CA ASN A 66 9.34 7.74 11.90
C ASN A 66 8.51 8.35 10.75
N ASN A 67 7.86 9.49 11.03
CA ASN A 67 7.07 10.30 10.09
C ASN A 67 7.90 11.34 9.34
N GLU A 68 9.15 11.55 9.73
CA GLU A 68 10.02 12.63 9.22
C GLU A 68 10.45 12.47 7.76
N ALA A 69 10.37 11.26 7.18
CA ALA A 69 10.67 11.10 5.77
C ALA A 69 9.54 11.72 4.95
N GLU A 70 9.86 12.60 4.01
CA GLU A 70 8.94 12.97 2.92
C GLU A 70 9.09 11.93 1.80
N THR A 71 7.98 11.40 1.31
CA THR A 71 8.02 10.49 0.16
C THR A 71 8.55 11.24 -1.05
N GLU A 72 9.62 10.74 -1.66
CA GLU A 72 10.09 11.30 -2.93
C GLU A 72 8.96 11.25 -3.96
N GLU A 73 8.57 12.41 -4.47
CA GLU A 73 7.56 12.49 -5.51
C GLU A 73 8.09 11.85 -6.79
N VAL A 74 7.63 10.64 -7.07
CA VAL A 74 7.99 9.91 -8.28
C VAL A 74 7.07 10.35 -9.41
N ASP A 75 7.36 11.54 -9.94
CA ASP A 75 6.48 12.21 -10.90
C ASP A 75 6.63 11.66 -12.32
N LEU A 76 7.83 11.17 -12.65
CA LEU A 76 8.15 10.63 -13.96
C LEU A 76 8.05 9.10 -13.99
N LEU A 77 6.87 8.59 -14.39
CA LEU A 77 6.68 7.17 -14.70
C LEU A 77 7.68 6.67 -15.76
N LYS A 78 8.22 7.57 -16.58
CA LYS A 78 9.36 7.31 -17.48
C LYS A 78 10.57 6.78 -16.72
N LYS A 79 11.04 7.51 -15.69
CA LYS A 79 12.21 7.14 -14.86
C LYS A 79 11.97 5.80 -14.15
N VAL A 80 10.77 5.60 -13.64
CA VAL A 80 10.36 4.31 -13.05
C VAL A 80 10.47 3.18 -14.06
N THR A 81 9.91 3.37 -15.26
CA THR A 81 9.89 2.33 -16.31
C THR A 81 11.30 1.96 -16.74
N GLU A 82 12.12 2.98 -16.98
CA GLU A 82 13.52 2.80 -17.38
C GLU A 82 14.30 2.03 -16.30
N GLU A 83 14.21 2.44 -15.04
CA GLU A 83 14.90 1.78 -13.93
C GLU A 83 14.42 0.32 -13.74
N ILE A 84 13.10 0.10 -13.64
CA ILE A 84 12.59 -1.24 -13.30
C ILE A 84 12.80 -2.27 -14.41
N THR A 85 13.00 -1.80 -15.65
CA THR A 85 13.27 -2.65 -16.82
C THR A 85 14.75 -2.74 -17.19
N GLY A 86 15.64 -2.11 -16.41
CA GLY A 86 17.07 -2.06 -16.73
C GLY A 86 17.35 -1.37 -18.06
N GLY A 87 16.57 -0.34 -18.40
CA GLY A 87 16.70 0.46 -19.61
C GLY A 87 16.10 -0.17 -20.88
N GLN A 88 15.50 -1.37 -20.81
CA GLN A 88 14.92 -2.03 -21.98
C GLN A 88 13.66 -1.33 -22.49
N ILE A 89 12.89 -0.72 -21.58
CA ILE A 89 11.66 0.01 -21.91
C ILE A 89 11.77 1.43 -21.34
N MET A 90 11.69 2.43 -22.22
CA MET A 90 11.83 3.83 -21.84
C MET A 90 10.51 4.49 -21.43
N HIS A 91 9.37 3.93 -21.86
CA HIS A 91 8.06 4.55 -21.65
C HIS A 91 7.04 3.52 -21.19
N TRP A 92 6.23 3.89 -20.20
CA TRP A 92 5.12 3.06 -19.77
C TRP A 92 4.13 2.85 -20.92
N PRO A 93 3.52 1.64 -21.05
CA PRO A 93 2.51 1.38 -22.07
C PRO A 93 1.37 2.41 -22.04
N LYS A 94 0.94 2.90 -23.21
CA LYS A 94 -0.16 3.89 -23.30
C LYS A 94 -1.46 3.38 -22.67
N LYS A 95 -1.66 2.07 -22.62
CA LYS A 95 -2.79 1.41 -21.95
C LYS A 95 -2.30 0.13 -21.27
N GLY A 96 -2.87 -0.16 -20.11
CA GLY A 96 -2.67 -1.42 -19.40
C GLY A 96 -1.45 -1.47 -18.48
N LEU A 97 -1.07 -2.70 -18.16
CA LEU A 97 0.03 -3.02 -17.24
C LEU A 97 1.35 -3.15 -18.00
N LEU A 98 2.46 -2.81 -17.33
CA LEU A 98 3.79 -3.14 -17.85
C LEU A 98 4.02 -4.65 -17.69
N SER A 99 4.60 -5.31 -18.69
CA SER A 99 4.85 -6.75 -18.66
C SER A 99 5.84 -7.12 -17.56
N THR A 100 5.59 -8.23 -16.85
CA THR A 100 6.53 -8.74 -15.85
C THR A 100 7.82 -9.26 -16.50
N TRP A 101 7.75 -9.70 -17.76
CA TRP A 101 8.90 -10.21 -18.51
C TRP A 101 9.94 -9.14 -18.85
N SER A 102 9.56 -7.87 -18.86
CA SER A 102 10.49 -6.76 -19.09
C SER A 102 11.19 -6.28 -17.83
N LEU A 103 10.87 -6.82 -16.65
CA LEU A 103 11.50 -6.39 -15.41
C LEU A 103 12.90 -6.98 -15.27
N SER A 104 13.82 -6.18 -14.74
CA SER A 104 15.12 -6.72 -14.31
C SER A 104 14.93 -7.70 -13.14
N VAL A 105 15.89 -8.60 -12.92
CA VAL A 105 15.79 -9.66 -11.89
C VAL A 105 15.47 -9.08 -10.51
N LYS A 106 16.11 -7.96 -10.14
CA LYS A 106 15.88 -7.22 -8.91
C LYS A 106 14.39 -6.84 -8.75
N TYR A 107 13.81 -6.22 -9.77
CA TYR A 107 12.45 -5.71 -9.72
C TYR A 107 11.40 -6.81 -9.95
N ALA A 108 11.74 -7.88 -10.66
CA ALA A 108 10.89 -9.07 -10.77
C ALA A 108 10.69 -9.73 -9.39
N ILE A 109 11.75 -9.85 -8.58
CA ILE A 109 11.66 -10.37 -7.21
C ILE A 109 10.84 -9.44 -6.32
N LEU A 110 11.11 -8.13 -6.35
CA LEU A 110 10.33 -7.13 -5.59
C LEU A 110 8.85 -7.13 -5.99
N LYS A 111 8.54 -7.28 -7.29
CA LYS A 111 7.17 -7.41 -7.78
C LYS A 111 6.47 -8.63 -7.20
N ARG A 112 7.14 -9.80 -7.14
CA ARG A 112 6.56 -11.02 -6.55
C ARG A 112 6.27 -10.83 -5.06
N ILE A 113 7.19 -10.19 -4.33
CA ILE A 113 7.00 -9.87 -2.91
C ILE A 113 5.81 -8.91 -2.73
N GLY A 114 5.75 -7.85 -3.54
CA GLY A 114 4.66 -6.88 -3.46
C GLY A 114 3.32 -7.48 -3.85
N ALA A 115 3.27 -8.35 -4.86
CA ALA A 115 2.05 -9.05 -5.26
C ALA A 115 1.57 -10.06 -4.21
N ALA A 116 2.43 -10.55 -3.32
CA ALA A 116 2.03 -11.43 -2.23
C ALA A 116 1.62 -10.65 -0.96
N ASN A 117 2.31 -9.56 -0.64
CA ASN A 117 2.22 -8.91 0.67
C ASN A 117 1.56 -7.52 0.66
N TRP A 118 1.71 -6.77 -0.43
CA TRP A 118 1.37 -5.35 -0.47
C TRP A 118 0.16 -5.04 -1.33
N ALA A 119 -0.01 -5.72 -2.45
CA ALA A 119 -1.17 -5.57 -3.31
C ALA A 119 -1.49 -6.93 -3.95
N PRO A 120 -2.16 -7.83 -3.20
CA PRO A 120 -2.56 -9.14 -3.69
C PRO A 120 -3.25 -9.07 -5.06
N THR A 121 -2.69 -9.76 -6.05
CA THR A 121 -3.24 -9.81 -7.41
C THR A 121 -3.09 -11.20 -8.01
N THR A 122 -4.11 -11.66 -8.71
CA THR A 122 -4.09 -12.91 -9.49
C THR A 122 -3.45 -12.74 -10.86
N HIS A 123 -3.24 -11.50 -11.31
CA HIS A 123 -2.63 -11.20 -12.60
C HIS A 123 -1.10 -11.16 -12.50
N GLU A 124 -0.47 -12.30 -12.73
CA GLU A 124 0.99 -12.40 -12.66
C GLU A 124 1.73 -11.76 -13.84
N SER A 125 1.07 -11.58 -14.98
CA SER A 125 1.71 -11.15 -16.23
C SER A 125 2.05 -9.66 -16.28
N GLY A 126 1.50 -8.83 -15.38
CA GLY A 126 1.69 -7.39 -15.41
C GLY A 126 1.96 -6.74 -14.05
N ILE A 127 2.48 -5.51 -14.09
CA ILE A 127 2.67 -4.64 -12.93
C ILE A 127 1.90 -3.32 -13.13
N THR A 128 1.24 -2.86 -12.07
CA THR A 128 0.52 -1.57 -12.05
C THR A 128 1.51 -0.41 -11.82
N PRO A 129 1.21 0.82 -12.27
CA PRO A 129 2.05 1.99 -11.98
C PRO A 129 2.30 2.20 -10.49
N MET A 130 1.28 1.90 -9.67
CA MET A 130 1.33 1.98 -8.21
C MET A 130 2.39 1.07 -7.61
N LEU A 131 2.34 -0.23 -7.93
CA LEU A 131 3.34 -1.19 -7.44
C LEU A 131 4.72 -0.89 -8.03
N ALA A 132 4.78 -0.44 -9.30
CA ALA A 132 6.02 -0.05 -9.96
C ALA A 132 6.73 1.10 -9.23
N LYS A 133 6.02 2.16 -8.85
CA LYS A 133 6.57 3.28 -8.07
C LYS A 133 7.11 2.83 -6.72
N LEU A 134 6.39 1.94 -6.02
CA LEU A 134 6.82 1.41 -4.72
C LEU A 134 8.10 0.58 -4.85
N ILE A 135 8.13 -0.41 -5.76
CA ILE A 135 9.32 -1.24 -5.92
C ILE A 135 10.50 -0.42 -6.43
N TYR A 136 10.27 0.61 -7.24
CA TYR A 136 11.29 1.57 -7.67
C TYR A 136 11.94 2.24 -6.45
N LEU A 137 11.15 2.88 -5.57
CA LEU A 137 11.67 3.56 -4.37
C LEU A 137 12.46 2.61 -3.47
N ILE A 138 11.95 1.39 -3.24
CA ILE A 138 12.63 0.36 -2.45
C ILE A 138 13.94 -0.05 -3.13
N GLY A 139 13.91 -0.27 -4.43
CA GLY A 139 15.06 -0.70 -5.20
C GLY A 139 16.16 0.36 -5.29
N THR A 140 15.80 1.63 -5.42
CA THR A 140 16.76 2.75 -5.49
C THR A 140 17.18 3.25 -4.11
N LYS A 141 16.62 2.69 -3.03
CA LYS A 141 16.80 3.18 -1.65
C LYS A 141 16.39 4.67 -1.52
N GLY A 142 15.37 5.09 -2.27
CA GLY A 142 14.82 6.44 -2.20
C GLY A 142 14.01 6.67 -0.92
N ASN A 143 13.76 7.94 -0.60
CA ASN A 143 12.98 8.29 0.58
C ASN A 143 11.51 7.84 0.42
N LEU A 144 11.01 7.09 1.40
CA LEU A 144 9.66 6.54 1.40
C LEU A 144 9.02 6.68 2.79
N ASN A 145 8.06 7.60 2.88
CA ASN A 145 7.09 7.59 3.96
C ASN A 145 6.05 6.51 3.67
N PHE A 146 6.22 5.36 4.29
CA PHE A 146 5.38 4.20 4.00
C PHE A 146 3.96 4.40 4.51
N GLY A 147 3.80 5.02 5.68
CA GLY A 147 2.49 5.37 6.23
C GLY A 147 1.73 6.30 5.30
N GLU A 148 2.38 7.35 4.78
CA GLU A 148 1.80 8.26 3.80
C GLU A 148 1.43 7.53 2.50
N TYR A 149 2.33 6.70 1.98
CA TYR A 149 2.08 5.92 0.77
C TYR A 149 0.84 5.02 0.92
N VAL A 150 0.74 4.27 2.03
CA VAL A 150 -0.41 3.39 2.32
C VAL A 150 -1.68 4.22 2.51
N PHE A 151 -1.60 5.33 3.25
CA PHE A 151 -2.74 6.20 3.51
C PHE A 151 -3.31 6.78 2.21
N ASN A 152 -2.49 7.46 1.41
CA ASN A 152 -2.90 8.09 0.15
C ASN A 152 -3.49 7.06 -0.81
N LEU A 153 -2.91 5.87 -0.83
CA LEU A 153 -3.43 4.81 -1.66
C LEU A 153 -4.81 4.33 -1.18
N THR A 154 -4.96 4.08 0.12
CA THR A 154 -6.23 3.68 0.75
C THR A 154 -7.33 4.70 0.45
N MET A 155 -7.02 6.00 0.54
CA MET A 155 -7.95 7.08 0.22
C MET A 155 -8.38 7.03 -1.25
N LYS A 156 -7.42 6.94 -2.17
CA LYS A 156 -7.71 6.81 -3.60
C LYS A 156 -8.59 5.59 -3.94
N TYR A 157 -8.42 4.50 -3.20
CA TYR A 157 -9.28 3.32 -3.35
C TYR A 157 -10.71 3.58 -2.89
N ALA A 158 -10.91 4.28 -1.77
CA ALA A 158 -12.23 4.66 -1.28
C ALA A 158 -12.98 5.53 -2.29
N ASP A 159 -12.33 6.53 -2.86
CA ASP A 159 -12.91 7.44 -3.86
C ASP A 159 -13.37 6.71 -5.14
N SER A 160 -12.77 5.55 -5.43
CA SER A 160 -13.14 4.71 -6.58
C SER A 160 -14.31 3.74 -6.32
N PHE A 161 -15.02 3.91 -5.18
CA PHE A 161 -16.11 3.06 -4.68
C PHE A 161 -15.75 1.58 -4.47
N ALA A 162 -14.45 1.23 -4.40
CA ALA A 162 -13.96 -0.13 -4.14
C ALA A 162 -14.47 -1.26 -5.07
N VAL A 163 -15.09 -0.94 -6.22
CA VAL A 163 -15.84 -1.94 -7.01
C VAL A 163 -14.97 -2.73 -8.00
N LYS A 164 -13.73 -2.30 -8.31
CA LYS A 164 -12.98 -2.84 -9.46
C LYS A 164 -11.53 -3.26 -9.23
N PHE A 165 -10.90 -2.90 -8.10
CA PHE A 165 -9.47 -3.15 -7.91
C PHE A 165 -9.17 -3.87 -6.58
N PRO A 166 -8.16 -4.76 -6.54
CA PRO A 166 -7.71 -5.38 -5.30
C PRO A 166 -7.27 -4.32 -4.29
N ILE A 167 -7.72 -4.46 -3.04
CA ILE A 167 -7.35 -3.55 -1.95
C ILE A 167 -5.86 -3.74 -1.65
N ALA A 168 -5.11 -2.65 -1.66
CA ALA A 168 -3.71 -2.66 -1.25
C ALA A 168 -3.60 -2.74 0.27
N PHE A 169 -2.59 -3.47 0.74
CA PHE A 169 -2.22 -3.65 2.14
C PHE A 169 -3.35 -4.15 3.07
N PRO A 170 -4.17 -5.13 2.67
CA PRO A 170 -5.36 -5.50 3.44
C PRO A 170 -5.00 -6.10 4.81
N SER A 171 -3.91 -6.86 4.93
CA SER A 171 -3.41 -7.33 6.23
C SER A 171 -2.94 -6.18 7.12
N LEU A 172 -2.27 -5.16 6.56
CA LEU A 172 -1.84 -4.01 7.35
C LEU A 172 -3.02 -3.17 7.83
N ILE A 173 -4.02 -2.95 6.98
CA ILE A 173 -5.25 -2.26 7.37
C ILE A 173 -5.94 -3.04 8.49
N THR A 174 -6.04 -4.37 8.35
CA THR A 174 -6.60 -5.26 9.38
C THR A 174 -5.85 -5.08 10.70
N ASP A 175 -4.53 -5.20 10.66
CA ASP A 175 -3.66 -5.10 11.82
C ASP A 175 -3.77 -3.74 12.53
N VAL A 176 -3.80 -2.63 11.79
CA VAL A 176 -3.99 -1.29 12.35
C VAL A 176 -5.36 -1.14 13.00
N ILE A 177 -6.42 -1.69 12.39
CA ILE A 177 -7.77 -1.71 12.98
C ILE A 177 -7.76 -2.50 14.29
N LEU A 178 -7.23 -3.72 14.29
CA LEU A 178 -7.22 -4.62 15.45
C LEU A 178 -6.35 -4.11 16.59
N SER A 179 -5.27 -3.39 16.28
CA SER A 179 -4.42 -2.75 17.30
C SER A 179 -5.18 -1.70 18.12
N GLN A 180 -6.24 -1.11 17.55
CA GLN A 180 -7.08 -0.11 18.21
C GLN A 180 -8.37 -0.71 18.78
N GLN A 181 -8.94 -1.70 18.09
CA GLN A 181 -10.23 -2.32 18.44
C GLN A 181 -10.13 -3.85 18.32
N PRO A 182 -9.51 -4.55 19.30
CA PRO A 182 -9.32 -6.02 19.24
C PRO A 182 -10.64 -6.80 19.15
N ASP A 183 -11.70 -6.29 19.79
CA ASP A 183 -13.02 -6.94 19.87
C ASP A 183 -13.96 -6.58 18.70
N ILE A 184 -13.45 -5.95 17.63
CA ILE A 184 -14.27 -5.54 16.48
C ILE A 184 -14.72 -6.71 15.60
N LEU A 185 -14.03 -7.85 15.71
CA LEU A 185 -14.33 -9.06 14.95
C LEU A 185 -15.57 -9.75 15.51
N HIS A 186 -16.43 -10.22 14.61
CA HIS A 186 -17.53 -11.08 15.00
C HIS A 186 -17.04 -12.51 15.24
N SER A 187 -17.74 -13.28 16.07
CA SER A 187 -17.36 -14.64 16.47
C SER A 187 -17.14 -15.61 15.29
N GLY A 188 -17.74 -15.34 14.13
CA GLY A 188 -17.56 -16.12 12.89
C GLY A 188 -16.40 -15.69 11.98
N GLU A 189 -15.63 -14.67 12.36
CA GLU A 189 -14.50 -14.15 11.59
C GLU A 189 -13.13 -14.53 12.19
N ILE A 190 -13.10 -15.21 13.35
CA ILE A 190 -11.88 -15.59 14.10
C ILE A 190 -11.33 -16.94 13.63
#